data_AF-A0A844ZQK7-F1
#
_entry.id   AF-A0A844ZQK7-F1
#
_cell.length_a   1.000
_cell.length_b   1.000
_cell.length_c   1.000
_cell.angle_alpha   90.00
_cell.angle_beta   90.00
_cell.angle_gamma   90.00
#
_symmetry.space_group_name_H-M   'P 1'
#
loop_
_entity.id
_entity.type
_entity.pdbx_description
1 polymer ?
#
loop_
_entity_poly.entity_id
_entity_poly.type
_entity_poly.pdbx_seq_one_letter_code
_entity_poly.pdbx_strand_id
1 'polypeptide(L)' 'MGSLSLTHWVIVLVVAMVLFGRGRISETMGDFGKGITSFRKGMAGEDESAPAKSIETLPTIRAEIESAPVKPE' A
#
# COMPACT_ATOMS: atom_id res chain seq x y z
N MET A 1 -29.04 20.60 -14.52
CA MET A 1 -28.92 20.94 -13.10
C MET A 1 -28.07 19.88 -12.39
N GLY A 2 -26.74 20.09 -12.36
CA GLY A 2 -25.77 19.66 -11.34
C GLY A 2 -25.58 18.19 -10.92
N SER A 3 -26.37 17.23 -11.40
CA SER A 3 -26.49 15.91 -10.76
C SER A 3 -25.29 14.95 -10.89
N LEU A 4 -24.21 15.34 -11.58
CA LEU A 4 -22.95 14.57 -11.62
C LEU A 4 -21.73 15.47 -11.40
N SER A 5 -21.91 16.58 -10.68
CA SER A 5 -20.80 17.48 -10.34
C SER A 5 -19.87 16.78 -9.35
N LEU A 6 -18.56 17.00 -9.50
CA LEU A 6 -17.47 16.47 -8.69
C LEU A 6 -17.78 16.42 -7.18
N THR A 7 -18.57 17.39 -6.69
CA THR A 7 -19.11 17.48 -5.33
C THR A 7 -19.83 16.20 -4.85
N HIS A 8 -20.59 15.51 -5.70
CA HIS A 8 -21.29 14.27 -5.32
C HIS A 8 -20.30 13.16 -4.99
N TRP A 9 -19.26 12.99 -5.81
CA TRP A 9 -18.20 12.01 -5.55
C TRP A 9 -17.43 12.31 -4.26
N VAL A 10 -17.19 13.60 -3.97
CA VAL A 10 -16.59 14.02 -2.69
C VAL A 10 -17.49 13.63 -1.51
N ILE A 11 -18.80 13.87 -1.59
CA ILE A 11 -19.76 13.51 -0.53
C ILE A 11 -19.82 12.00 -0.32
N VAL A 12 -19.87 11.21 -1.39
CA VAL A 12 -19.87 9.75 -1.32
C VAL A 12 -18.59 9.23 -0.66
N LEU A 13 -17.43 9.81 -0.99
CA LEU A 13 -16.15 9.41 -0.39
C LEU A 13 -16.11 9.72 1.11
N VAL A 14 -16.67 10.86 1.54
CA VAL A 14 -16.80 11.21 2.96
C VAL A 14 -17.70 10.20 3.68
N VAL A 15 -18.87 9.89 3.12
CA VAL A 15 -19.81 8.92 3.72
C VAL A 15 -19.18 7.53 3.81
N ALA A 16 -18.50 7.07 2.75
CA ALA A 16 -17.78 5.81 2.75
C ALA A 16 -16.69 5.80 3.85
N MET A 17 -15.93 6.88 4.00
CA MET A 17 -14.87 6.96 5.01
C MET A 17 -15.42 6.92 6.45
N VAL A 18 -16.63 7.45 6.67
CA VAL A 18 -17.35 7.37 7.95
C VAL A 18 -17.90 5.96 8.21
N LEU A 19 -18.51 5.31 7.21
CA LEU A 19 -19.10 3.98 7.36
C LEU A 19 -18.06 2.88 7.51
N PHE A 20 -17.00 2.92 6.70
CA PHE A 20 -15.95 1.92 6.74
C PHE A 20 -14.91 2.22 7.84
N GLY A 21 -14.78 3.47 8.27
CA GLY A 21 -13.78 3.89 9.26
C GLY A 21 -12.34 3.79 8.74
N ARG A 22 -11.40 4.38 9.48
CA ARG A 22 -9.99 4.53 9.04
C ARG A 22 -9.22 3.21 8.90
N GLY A 23 -9.63 2.16 9.62
CA GLY A 23 -8.91 0.88 9.66
C GLY A 23 -9.30 -0.09 8.55
N ARG A 24 -10.59 -0.18 8.22
CA ARG A 24 -11.09 -1.24 7.31
C ARG A 24 -10.72 -0.99 5.85
N ILE A 25 -10.66 0.28 5.43
CA ILE A 25 -10.30 0.65 4.05
C ILE A 25 -8.83 0.29 3.77
N SER A 26 -7.91 0.50 4.71
CA SER A 26 -6.48 0.26 4.47
C SER A 26 -6.14 -1.22 4.32
N GLU A 27 -6.77 -2.09 5.13
CA GLU A 27 -6.55 -3.53 5.10
C GLU A 27 -7.18 -4.15 3.85
N THR A 28 -8.45 -3.81 3.58
CA THR A 28 -9.15 -4.28 2.37
C THR A 28 -8.50 -3.77 1.09
N MET A 29 -8.11 -2.49 1.01
CA MET A 29 -7.43 -1.94 -0.16
C MET A 29 -6.06 -2.60 -0.42
N GLY A 30 -5.37 -3.06 0.63
CA GLY A 30 -4.12 -3.82 0.50
C GLY A 30 -4.34 -5.18 -0.17
N ASP A 31 -5.35 -5.94 0.26
CA ASP A 31 -5.69 -7.24 -0.33
C ASP A 31 -6.25 -7.11 -1.75
N PHE A 32 -7.10 -6.09 -2.00
CA PHE A 32 -7.57 -5.76 -3.34
C PHE A 32 -6.43 -5.33 -4.26
N GLY A 33 -5.49 -4.51 -3.77
CA GLY A 33 -4.33 -4.05 -4.53
C GLY A 33 -3.39 -5.20 -4.92
N LYS A 34 -3.16 -6.15 -4.02
CA LYS A 34 -2.39 -7.38 -4.32
C LYS A 34 -3.10 -8.25 -5.37
N GLY A 35 -4.43 -8.44 -5.25
CA GLY A 35 -5.22 -9.19 -6.23
C GLY A 35 -5.18 -8.58 -7.63
N ILE A 36 -5.38 -7.26 -7.73
CA ILE A 36 -5.32 -6.52 -9.00
C ILE A 36 -3.90 -6.52 -9.59
N THR A 37 -2.86 -6.41 -8.75
CA THR A 37 -1.46 -6.48 -9.20
C THR A 37 -1.12 -7.86 -9.76
N SER A 38 -1.52 -8.94 -9.07
CA SER A 38 -1.34 -10.31 -9.56
C SER A 38 -2.12 -10.59 -10.83
N PHE A 39 -3.34 -10.03 -10.96
CA PHE A 39 -4.14 -10.12 -12.18
C PHE A 39 -3.46 -9.38 -13.34
N ARG A 40 -2.95 -8.17 -13.09
CA ARG A 40 -2.21 -7.40 -14.10
C ARG A 40 -0.93 -8.11 -14.52
N LYS A 41 -0.19 -8.68 -13.57
CA LYS A 41 1.02 -9.47 -13.85
C LYS A 41 0.73 -10.74 -14.66
N GLY A 42 -0.39 -11.42 -14.37
CA GLY A 42 -0.83 -12.58 -15.15
C GLY A 42 -1.31 -12.22 -16.57
N MET A 43 -1.87 -11.02 -16.76
CA MET A 43 -2.39 -10.57 -18.06
C MET A 43 -1.34 -9.86 -18.92
N ALA A 44 -0.36 -9.19 -18.30
CA ALA A 44 0.67 -8.40 -19.00
C ALA A 44 1.89 -9.22 -19.43
N GLY A 45 1.97 -10.51 -19.08
CA GLY A 45 3.18 -11.32 -19.31
C GLY A 45 4.32 -10.91 -18.37
N GLU A 46 5.25 -11.83 -18.15
CA GLU A 46 6.21 -11.85 -17.03
C GLU A 46 7.22 -10.67 -16.99
N ASP A 47 7.25 -9.81 -18.02
CA ASP A 47 8.30 -8.80 -18.22
C ASP A 47 8.10 -7.45 -17.52
N GLU A 48 6.89 -7.09 -17.06
CA GLU A 48 6.64 -5.75 -16.49
C GLU A 48 6.32 -5.79 -14.99
N SER A 49 7.29 -6.27 -14.20
CA SER A 49 7.16 -6.40 -12.75
C SER A 49 7.81 -5.21 -12.03
N ALA A 50 7.15 -4.04 -12.00
CA ALA A 50 7.49 -3.00 -11.03
C ALA A 50 6.92 -3.38 -9.65
N PRO A 51 7.74 -3.65 -8.62
CA PRO A 51 7.23 -3.99 -7.31
C PRO A 51 6.57 -2.75 -6.73
N ALA A 52 5.26 -2.85 -6.43
CA ALA A 52 4.64 -1.94 -5.48
C ALA A 52 5.36 -2.16 -4.15
N LYS A 53 6.35 -1.30 -3.89
CA LYS A 53 7.12 -1.23 -2.66
C LYS A 53 6.14 -1.21 -1.51
N SER A 54 5.98 -2.37 -0.87
CA SER A 54 5.29 -2.51 0.40
C SER A 54 5.77 -1.36 1.28
N ILE A 55 4.85 -0.58 1.80
CA ILE A 55 5.10 0.28 2.96
C ILE A 55 5.29 -0.70 4.14
N GLU A 56 6.38 -1.45 4.10
CA GLU A 56 6.91 -2.13 5.27
C GLU A 56 7.82 -1.08 5.88
N THR A 57 7.36 -0.55 7.01
CA THR A 57 8.16 0.10 8.02
C THR A 57 9.53 -0.54 8.03
N LEU A 58 10.51 0.14 7.40
CA LEU A 58 11.90 -0.23 7.50
C LEU A 58 12.19 -0.33 9.00
N PRO A 59 12.69 -1.45 9.53
CA PRO A 59 13.40 -1.43 10.80
C PRO A 59 14.70 -0.66 10.54
N THR A 60 14.55 0.65 10.42
CA THR A 60 15.58 1.64 10.65
C THR A 60 16.20 1.26 11.99
N ILE A 61 17.51 1.01 11.98
CA ILE A 61 18.37 0.84 13.15
C ILE A 61 18.31 -0.54 13.87
N ARG A 62 18.68 -1.64 13.21
CA ARG A 62 19.20 -2.82 13.95
C ARG A 62 20.54 -3.34 13.44
N ALA A 63 20.88 -3.07 12.18
CA ALA A 63 22.11 -3.59 11.56
C ALA A 63 23.37 -2.71 11.76
N GLU A 64 23.32 -1.61 12.53
CA GLU A 64 24.50 -0.74 12.80
C GLU A 64 25.23 -1.13 14.10
N ILE A 65 24.68 -2.02 14.94
CA ILE A 65 25.32 -2.42 16.21
C ILE A 65 26.20 -3.68 16.05
N GLU A 66 26.16 -4.34 14.89
CA GLU A 66 26.96 -5.54 14.59
C GLU A 66 28.24 -5.22 13.80
N SER A 67 28.90 -4.10 14.12
CA SER A 67 30.25 -3.78 13.62
C SER A 67 31.27 -3.65 14.75
N ALA A 68 31.16 -4.51 15.77
CA ALA A 68 32.25 -4.80 16.69
C ALA A 68 32.31 -6.31 16.94
N PRO A 69 33.31 -6.97 16.37
CA PRO A 69 34.44 -7.29 17.23
C PRO A 69 35.78 -7.02 16.53
N VAL A 70 36.46 -5.94 16.91
CA VAL A 70 37.92 -5.87 16.77
C VAL A 70 38.50 -6.78 17.85
N LYS A 71 38.75 -8.03 17.46
CA LYS A 71 39.52 -8.99 18.24
C LYS A 71 40.98 -8.50 18.31
N PRO A 72 41.61 -8.48 19.49
CA PRO A 72 43.00 -8.06 19.61
C PRO A 72 43.90 -9.26 19.30
N GLU A 73 44.66 -9.19 18.21
CA GLU A 73 45.87 -9.98 17.96
C GLU A 73 46.93 -9.08 17.32
#